data_AF-A0A498QMU5-F1
#
_entry.id   AF-A0A498QMU5-F1
#
_cell.length_a   1.000
_cell.length_b   1.000
_cell.length_c   1.000
_cell.angle_alpha   90.00
_cell.angle_beta   90.00
_cell.angle_gamma   90.00
#
_symmetry.space_group_name_H-M   'P 1'
#
loop_
_entity.id
_entity.type
_entity.pdbx_description
1 polymer ?
#
loop_
_entity_poly.entity_id
_entity_poly.type
_entity_poly.pdbx_seq_one_letter_code
_entity_poly.pdbx_strand_id
1 'polypeptide(L)'
;MLGAGFPESVPGVTIDRQCGSSQQAISFAAQGVLAGAYDLVIAGGVESMGRVPMGTSVLQGSNPTGDDMTRRYPEGLVPQGISAELIAARWGFSRTELDEFSAASHEKAARATLKPPKKGSSTPS
;
A
#
# COMPACT_ATOMS: atom_id res chain seq x y z
N MET A 1 7.73 -3.27 17.64
CA MET A 1 8.72 -2.41 18.34
C MET A 1 9.42 -3.17 19.45
N LEU A 2 8.73 -3.51 20.55
CA LEU A 2 9.35 -4.22 21.67
C LEU A 2 9.96 -5.57 21.28
N GLY A 3 9.25 -6.37 20.48
CA GLY A 3 9.78 -7.64 19.96
C GLY A 3 10.99 -7.50 19.01
N ALA A 4 11.29 -6.29 18.53
CA ALA A 4 12.48 -5.98 17.73
C ALA A 4 13.61 -5.34 18.57
N GLY A 5 13.47 -5.28 19.90
CA GLY A 5 14.49 -4.79 20.83
C GLY A 5 14.51 -3.28 21.06
N PHE A 6 13.52 -2.53 20.58
CA PHE A 6 13.45 -1.09 20.85
C PHE A 6 13.09 -0.82 22.33
N PRO A 7 13.66 0.23 22.96
CA PRO A 7 13.26 0.68 24.29
C PRO A 7 11.76 1.04 24.35
N GLU A 8 11.13 0.85 25.52
CA GLU A 8 9.72 1.22 25.75
C GLU A 8 9.42 2.71 25.55
N SER A 9 10.46 3.56 25.66
CA SER A 9 10.36 4.99 25.41
C SER A 9 10.21 5.36 23.93
N VAL A 10 10.42 4.42 23.00
CA VAL A 10 10.28 4.67 21.56
C VAL A 10 8.81 4.43 21.16
N PRO A 11 8.05 5.48 20.81
CA PRO A 11 6.64 5.33 20.44
C PRO A 11 6.51 4.76 19.02
N GLY A 12 5.43 4.03 18.77
CA GLY A 12 5.07 3.52 17.45
C GLY A 12 3.60 3.77 17.13
N VAL A 13 3.30 3.92 15.83
CA VAL A 13 1.94 4.11 15.33
C VAL A 13 1.76 3.33 14.03
N THR A 14 0.55 2.81 13.81
CA THR A 14 0.15 2.19 12.55
C THR A 14 -0.72 3.17 11.76
N ILE A 15 -0.50 3.24 10.45
CA ILE A 15 -1.25 4.08 9.53
C ILE A 15 -1.95 3.17 8.53
N ASP A 16 -3.27 3.33 8.40
CA ASP A 16 -4.05 2.74 7.32
C ASP A 16 -4.54 3.84 6.38
N ARG A 17 -3.99 3.83 5.17
CA ARG A 17 -4.43 4.62 4.01
C ARG A 17 -4.49 3.72 2.77
N GLN A 18 -5.01 2.50 2.94
CA GLN A 18 -5.11 1.50 1.87
C GLN A 18 -3.76 1.28 1.15
N CYS A 19 -3.74 1.19 -0.19
CA CYS A 19 -2.51 1.02 -0.96
C CYS A 19 -1.47 2.16 -0.76
N GLY A 20 -1.88 3.30 -0.20
CA GLY A 20 -1.00 4.44 0.10
C GLY A 20 -0.38 4.45 1.50
N SER A 21 -0.60 3.42 2.33
CA SER A 21 -0.18 3.43 3.74
C SER A 21 1.31 3.65 3.96
N SER A 22 2.17 2.95 3.21
CA SER A 22 3.63 3.08 3.34
C SER A 22 4.13 4.46 2.91
N GLN A 23 3.59 4.99 1.81
CA GLN A 23 3.90 6.35 1.35
C GLN A 23 3.40 7.41 2.33
N GLN A 24 2.24 7.19 2.96
CA GLN A 24 1.73 8.06 4.01
C GLN A 24 2.61 8.02 5.26
N ALA A 25 3.12 6.85 5.65
CA ALA A 25 4.05 6.73 6.77
C ALA A 25 5.32 7.55 6.52
N ILE A 26 5.89 7.48 5.31
CA ILE A 26 7.04 8.30 4.91
C ILE A 26 6.71 9.79 4.95
N SER A 27 5.55 10.18 4.41
CA SER A 27 5.12 11.58 4.40
C SER A 27 4.95 12.12 5.83
N PHE A 28 4.34 11.33 6.71
CA PHE A 28 4.13 11.69 8.10
C PHE A 28 5.46 11.84 8.87
N ALA A 29 6.37 10.89 8.67
CA ALA A 29 7.74 10.95 9.17
C ALA A 29 8.48 12.22 8.72
N ALA A 30 8.48 12.51 7.42
CA ALA A 30 9.13 13.70 6.87
C ALA A 30 8.56 14.99 7.49
N GLN A 31 7.22 15.07 7.61
CA GLN A 31 6.54 16.22 8.21
C GLN A 31 6.94 16.43 9.67
N GLY A 32 7.00 15.38 10.49
CA GLY A 32 7.35 15.56 11.90
C GLY A 32 8.82 15.91 12.14
N VAL A 33 9.74 15.41 11.30
CA VAL A 33 11.15 15.87 11.32
C VAL A 33 11.22 17.35 10.95
N LEU A 34 10.56 17.76 9.86
CA LEU A 34 10.54 19.16 9.42
C LEU A 34 9.90 20.10 10.44
N ALA A 35 8.90 19.62 11.19
CA ALA A 35 8.25 20.37 12.25
C ALA A 35 9.04 20.42 13.57
N GLY A 36 10.18 19.71 13.66
CA GLY A 36 10.97 19.62 14.88
C GLY A 36 10.33 18.76 15.97
N ALA A 37 9.37 17.90 15.62
CA ALA A 37 8.70 17.01 16.58
C ALA A 37 9.57 15.81 16.98
N TYR A 38 10.51 15.41 16.12
CA TYR A 38 11.48 14.33 16.36
C TYR A 38 12.67 14.43 15.40
N ASP A 39 13.86 14.02 15.85
CA ASP A 39 15.09 14.10 15.06
C ASP A 39 15.27 12.91 14.10
N LEU A 40 14.72 11.76 14.47
CA LEU A 40 14.85 10.51 13.72
C LEU A 40 13.59 9.67 13.85
N VAL A 41 13.20 9.04 12.74
CA VAL A 41 12.03 8.17 12.67
C VAL A 41 12.27 7.04 11.68
N ILE A 42 11.76 5.86 11.99
CA ILE A 42 11.74 4.71 11.09
C ILE A 42 10.35 4.63 10.47
N ALA A 43 10.25 4.75 9.15
CA ALA A 43 8.99 4.71 8.41
C ALA A 43 9.01 3.62 7.34
N GLY A 44 7.88 2.97 7.14
CA GLY A 44 7.73 1.92 6.14
C GLY A 44 6.33 1.33 6.17
N GLY A 45 6.15 0.20 5.48
CA GLY A 45 4.93 -0.59 5.52
C GLY A 45 5.27 -2.07 5.46
N VAL A 46 4.38 -2.88 6.03
CA VAL A 46 4.45 -4.34 6.00
C VAL A 46 3.07 -4.86 5.63
N GLU A 47 3.02 -5.89 4.80
CA GLU A 47 1.79 -6.53 4.35
C GLU A 47 2.02 -8.03 4.22
N SER A 48 1.03 -8.83 4.60
CA SER A 48 1.11 -10.30 4.51
C SER A 48 -0.26 -10.89 4.21
N MET A 49 -0.73 -10.66 2.98
CA MET A 49 -2.05 -11.11 2.53
C MET A 49 -2.28 -12.63 2.59
N GLY A 50 -1.20 -13.43 2.57
CA GLY A 50 -1.30 -14.88 2.74
C GLY A 50 -1.65 -15.33 4.18
N ARG A 51 -1.45 -14.45 5.17
CA ARG A 51 -1.80 -14.69 6.59
C ARG A 51 -2.96 -13.84 7.07
N VAL A 52 -3.05 -12.61 6.57
CA VAL A 52 -4.09 -11.63 6.92
C VAL A 52 -4.74 -11.18 5.61
N PRO A 53 -5.80 -11.86 5.15
CA PRO A 53 -6.46 -11.52 3.89
C PRO A 53 -7.01 -10.08 3.89
N MET A 54 -7.11 -9.49 2.70
CA MET A 54 -7.69 -8.16 2.51
C MET A 54 -9.10 -8.07 3.13
N GLY A 55 -9.37 -6.98 3.84
CA GLY A 55 -10.66 -6.75 4.50
C GLY A 55 -10.75 -7.30 5.93
N THR A 56 -9.71 -7.98 6.45
CA THR A 56 -9.68 -8.48 7.84
C THR A 56 -9.86 -7.36 8.89
N SER A 57 -9.47 -6.13 8.56
CA SER A 57 -9.65 -4.96 9.44
C SER A 57 -11.11 -4.49 9.55
N VAL A 58 -11.99 -4.97 8.67
CA VAL A 58 -13.43 -4.65 8.71
C VAL A 58 -14.10 -5.58 9.72
N LEU A 59 -14.65 -4.99 10.78
CA LEU A 59 -15.40 -5.75 11.78
C LEU A 59 -16.68 -6.33 11.17
N GLN A 60 -16.96 -7.59 11.44
CA GLN A 60 -18.17 -8.25 10.96
C GLN A 60 -19.42 -7.51 11.48
N GLY A 61 -20.35 -7.21 10.57
CA GLY A 61 -21.56 -6.44 10.89
C GLY A 61 -21.35 -4.93 11.06
N SER A 62 -20.12 -4.42 10.88
CA SER A 62 -19.87 -2.99 10.84
C SER A 62 -20.22 -2.38 9.48
N ASN A 63 -20.50 -1.08 9.48
CA ASN A 63 -20.61 -0.25 8.28
C ASN A 63 -19.38 0.66 8.18
N PRO A 64 -18.23 0.18 7.66
CA PRO A 64 -16.98 0.95 7.65
C PRO A 64 -17.04 2.19 6.75
N THR A 65 -17.97 2.25 5.80
CA THR A 65 -18.15 3.38 4.89
C THR A 65 -19.15 4.42 5.43
N GLY A 66 -20.01 4.04 6.37
CA GLY A 66 -21.06 4.88 6.93
C GLY A 66 -22.28 5.06 6.00
N ASP A 67 -23.40 5.48 6.57
CA ASP A 67 -24.69 5.59 5.87
C ASP A 67 -24.69 6.67 4.79
N ASP A 68 -23.92 7.74 5.00
CA ASP A 68 -23.77 8.82 4.01
C ASP A 68 -23.14 8.33 2.71
N MET A 69 -22.15 7.42 2.80
CA MET A 69 -21.57 6.80 1.62
C MET A 69 -22.57 5.90 0.91
N THR A 70 -23.33 5.09 1.66
CA THR A 70 -24.41 4.26 1.08
C THR A 70 -25.48 5.12 0.40
N ARG A 71 -25.83 6.27 0.97
CA ARG A 71 -26.79 7.21 0.36
C ARG A 71 -26.23 7.86 -0.90
N ARG A 72 -24.93 8.20 -0.91
CA ARG A 72 -24.27 8.80 -2.08
C ARG A 72 -24.02 7.78 -3.19
N TYR A 73 -23.82 6.51 -2.83
CA TYR A 73 -23.54 5.40 -3.74
C TYR A 73 -24.49 4.23 -3.41
N PRO A 74 -25.80 4.33 -3.77
CA PRO A 74 -26.81 3.34 -3.41
C PRO A 74 -26.59 1.98 -4.06
N GLU A 75 -25.86 1.94 -5.19
CA GLU A 75 -25.43 0.70 -5.85
C GLU A 75 -24.17 0.08 -5.23
N GLY A 76 -23.63 0.72 -4.19
CA GLY A 76 -22.39 0.32 -3.52
C GLY A 76 -21.14 0.91 -4.16
N LEU A 77 -19.98 0.56 -3.58
CA LEU A 77 -18.68 0.94 -4.11
C LEU A 77 -18.25 -0.03 -5.20
N VAL A 78 -17.59 0.48 -6.22
CA VAL A 78 -17.08 -0.33 -7.33
C VAL A 78 -15.84 -1.12 -6.87
N PRO A 79 -15.80 -2.45 -7.07
CA PRO A 79 -14.63 -3.25 -6.77
C PRO A 79 -13.39 -2.78 -7.54
N GLN A 80 -12.20 -2.97 -6.98
CA GLN A 80 -10.94 -2.49 -7.57
C GLN A 80 -10.69 -3.05 -8.98
N GLY A 81 -10.99 -4.34 -9.21
CA GLY A 81 -10.84 -4.96 -10.54
C GLY A 81 -11.80 -4.39 -11.58
N ILE A 82 -13.09 -4.23 -11.22
CA ILE A 82 -14.09 -3.60 -12.10
C ILE A 82 -13.72 -2.14 -12.38
N SER A 83 -13.18 -1.43 -11.38
CA SER A 83 -12.68 -0.07 -11.57
C SER A 83 -11.57 -0.02 -12.62
N ALA A 84 -10.67 -1.01 -12.66
CA ALA A 84 -9.64 -1.11 -13.69
C ALA A 84 -10.24 -1.34 -15.09
N GLU A 85 -11.25 -2.22 -15.23
CA GLU A 85 -11.95 -2.45 -16.50
C GLU A 85 -12.67 -1.18 -16.99
N LEU A 86 -13.32 -0.45 -16.09
CA LEU A 86 -13.97 0.83 -16.43
C LEU A 86 -12.95 1.88 -16.89
N ILE A 87 -11.77 1.92 -16.28
CA ILE A 87 -10.67 2.80 -16.72
C ILE A 87 -10.21 2.39 -18.13
N ALA A 88 -9.97 1.10 -18.37
CA ALA A 88 -9.56 0.60 -19.68
C ALA A 88 -10.59 0.96 -20.76
N ALA A 89 -11.87 0.70 -20.51
CA ALA A 89 -12.95 1.04 -21.42
C ALA A 89 -13.06 2.55 -21.69
N ARG A 90 -12.95 3.38 -20.64
CA ARG A 90 -13.08 4.84 -20.74
C ARG A 90 -11.96 5.46 -21.59
N TRP A 91 -10.75 4.94 -21.48
CA TRP A 91 -9.57 5.48 -22.17
C TRP A 91 -9.19 4.70 -23.43
N GLY A 92 -9.96 3.67 -23.77
CA GLY A 92 -9.77 2.88 -24.99
C GLY A 92 -8.51 2.01 -24.98
N PHE A 93 -8.03 1.59 -23.79
CA PHE A 93 -6.88 0.69 -23.71
C PHE A 93 -7.26 -0.71 -24.21
N SER A 94 -6.58 -1.16 -25.25
CA SER A 94 -6.78 -2.50 -25.80
C SER A 94 -6.17 -3.55 -24.88
N ARG A 95 -6.70 -4.78 -24.99
CA ARG A 95 -6.13 -5.93 -24.29
C ARG A 95 -4.65 -6.12 -24.63
N THR A 96 -4.28 -5.94 -25.90
CA THR A 96 -2.90 -6.10 -26.38
C THR A 96 -1.96 -5.08 -25.72
N GLU A 97 -2.35 -3.80 -25.63
CA GLU A 97 -1.52 -2.78 -24.96
C GLU A 97 -1.30 -3.10 -23.47
N LEU A 98 -2.34 -3.56 -22.78
CA LEU A 98 -2.24 -3.92 -21.36
C LEU A 98 -1.36 -5.16 -21.15
N ASP A 99 -1.48 -6.16 -22.03
CA ASP A 99 -0.66 -7.38 -21.99
C ASP A 99 0.82 -7.06 -22.30
N GLU A 100 1.09 -6.20 -23.29
CA GLU A 100 2.44 -5.74 -23.62
C GLU A 100 3.08 -4.97 -22.46
N PHE A 101 2.31 -4.08 -21.81
CA PHE A 101 2.77 -3.36 -20.61
C PHE A 101 3.11 -4.33 -19.48
N SER A 102 2.26 -5.33 -19.25
CA SER A 102 2.47 -6.37 -18.22
C SER A 102 3.74 -7.18 -18.50
N ALA A 103 3.91 -7.67 -19.74
CA ALA A 103 5.09 -8.42 -20.15
C ALA A 103 6.38 -7.61 -19.97
N ALA A 104 6.39 -6.35 -20.42
CA ALA A 104 7.52 -5.45 -20.24
C ALA A 104 7.84 -5.18 -18.76
N SER A 105 6.83 -5.13 -17.89
CA SER A 105 7.02 -5.01 -16.44
C SER A 105 7.71 -6.24 -15.86
N HIS A 106 7.24 -7.45 -16.22
CA HIS A 106 7.86 -8.71 -15.80
C HIS A 106 9.31 -8.83 -16.27
N GLU A 107 9.61 -8.47 -17.52
CA GLU A 107 10.98 -8.46 -18.04
C GLU A 107 11.90 -7.51 -17.26
N LYS A 108 11.43 -6.31 -16.93
CA LYS A 108 12.19 -5.35 -16.11
C LYS A 108 12.47 -5.91 -14.72
N ALA A 109 11.47 -6.52 -14.08
CA ALA A 109 11.62 -7.14 -12.77
C ALA A 109 12.65 -8.29 -12.79
N ALA A 110 12.54 -9.20 -13.76
CA ALA A 110 13.50 -10.30 -13.93
C ALA A 110 14.93 -9.80 -14.19
N ARG A 111 15.07 -8.72 -14.97
CA ARG A 111 16.39 -8.11 -15.22
C ARG A 111 16.98 -7.45 -13.97
N ALA A 112 16.13 -6.88 -13.12
CA ALA A 112 16.56 -6.24 -11.88
C ALA A 112 17.06 -7.26 -10.86
N THR A 113 16.47 -8.46 -10.79
CA THR A 113 16.90 -9.53 -9.87
C THR A 113 18.18 -10.23 -10.33
N LEU A 114 18.50 -10.21 -11.63
CA LEU A 114 19.77 -10.73 -12.17
C LEU A 114 20.96 -9.79 -11.95
N LYS A 115 20.73 -8.50 -11.70
CA LYS A 115 21.79 -7.57 -11.33
C LYS A 115 22.05 -7.67 -9.84
N PRO A 116 23.32 -7.64 -9.38
CA PRO A 116 23.60 -7.60 -7.95
C PRO A 116 22.84 -6.39 -7.34
N PRO A 117 22.14 -6.59 -6.22
CA PRO A 117 21.37 -5.51 -5.60
C PRO A 117 22.31 -4.32 -5.33
N LYS A 118 21.78 -3.11 -5.52
CA LYS A 118 22.51 -1.90 -5.10
C LYS A 118 22.82 -2.07 -3.61
N LYS A 119 24.04 -1.70 -3.20
CA LYS A 119 24.48 -1.81 -1.80
C LYS A 119 23.41 -1.18 -0.88
N GLY A 120 22.70 -2.01 -0.11
CA GLY A 120 21.59 -1.60 0.78
C GLY A 120 20.15 -1.87 0.30
N SER A 121 19.91 -2.44 -0.89
CA SER A 121 18.54 -2.62 -1.42
C SER A 121 17.85 -3.96 -1.09
N SER A 122 18.53 -4.86 -0.38
CA SER A 122 17.93 -6.13 0.08
C SER A 122 18.77 -6.73 1.20
N THR A 123 18.20 -6.87 2.39
CA THR A 123 18.70 -7.83 3.40
C THR A 123 18.24 -9.23 2.98
N PRO A 124 19.13 -10.23 2.95
CA PRO A 124 18.70 -11.62 2.81
C PRO A 124 17.74 -11.97 3.95
N SER A 125 16.71 -12.75 3.66
CA SER A 125 15.87 -13.39 4.68
C SER A 125 16.64 -14.51 5.38
#